data_AF-A0A383U3Z7-F1
#
_entry.id   AF-A0A383U3Z7-F1
#
_cell.length_a   1.000
_cell.length_b   1.000
_cell.length_c   1.000
_cell.angle_alpha   90.00
_cell.angle_beta   90.00
_cell.angle_gamma   90.00
#
_symmetry.space_group_name_H-M   'P 1'
#
loop_
_entity.id
_entity.type
_entity.pdbx_description
1 polymer ?
#
loop_
_entity_poly.entity_id
_entity_poly.type
_entity_poly.pdbx_seq_one_letter_code
_entity_poly.pdbx_strand_id
1 'polypeptide(L)'
;MKNTRVAVRLTEEDKQRWVKMCEKRGISLTDLVISSVEGKMMKDEKLGLMKFIELQDNYFLKVQNNINQFAKYANTRQKVGEADVREFNKLLKQVQILKEKQNRMFEEIFNLLAKQ
;
A
#
# COMPACT_ATOMS: atom_id res chain seq x y z
N MET A 1 22.21 21.51 2.47
CA MET A 1 22.34 21.54 1.00
C MET A 1 22.04 22.96 0.51
N LYS A 2 22.75 23.44 -0.52
CA LYS A 2 22.42 24.73 -1.17
C LYS A 2 21.38 24.45 -2.26
N ASN A 3 20.29 25.22 -2.26
CA ASN A 3 19.28 25.16 -3.31
C ASN A 3 19.75 25.96 -4.52
N THR A 4 19.59 25.40 -5.71
CA THR A 4 19.92 26.05 -6.98
C THR A 4 18.65 26.19 -7.81
N ARG A 5 18.50 27.32 -8.52
CA ARG A 5 17.36 27.55 -9.40
C ARG A 5 17.70 27.14 -10.83
N VAL A 6 16.83 26.34 -11.44
CA VAL A 6 16.84 26.01 -12.86
C VAL A 6 15.61 26.68 -13.51
N ALA A 7 15.79 27.25 -14.70
CA ALA A 7 14.70 27.83 -15.49
C ALA A 7 14.48 26.97 -16.74
N VAL A 8 13.22 26.60 -16.99
CA VAL A 8 12.80 25.80 -18.15
C VAL A 8 11.86 26.66 -19.00
N ARG A 9 12.06 26.66 -20.32
CA ARG A 9 11.12 27.27 -21.27
C ARG A 9 10.13 26.21 -21.74
N LEU A 10 8.85 26.58 -21.73
CA LEU A 10 7.73 25.74 -22.16
C LEU A 10 6.61 26.65 -22.67
N THR A 11 5.64 26.07 -23.37
CA THR A 11 4.43 26.80 -23.77
C THR A 11 3.57 27.11 -22.55
N GLU A 12 2.70 28.11 -22.68
CA GLU A 12 1.75 28.44 -21.61
C GLU A 12 0.76 27.29 -21.40
N GLU A 13 0.35 26.62 -22.48
CA GLU A 13 -0.53 25.46 -22.46
C GLU A 13 0.10 24.29 -21.67
N ASP A 14 1.38 24.01 -21.89
CA ASP A 14 2.11 22.97 -21.15
C ASP A 14 2.19 23.30 -19.66
N LYS A 15 2.49 24.57 -19.34
CA LYS A 15 2.58 25.02 -17.95
C LYS A 15 1.25 24.86 -17.23
N GLN A 16 0.15 25.25 -17.87
CA GLN A 16 -1.19 25.08 -17.31
C GLN A 16 -1.55 23.61 -17.13
N ARG A 17 -1.18 22.75 -18.08
CA ARG A 17 -1.37 21.30 -17.95
C ARG A 17 -0.61 20.74 -16.74
N TRP A 18 0.64 21.16 -16.54
CA TRP A 18 1.45 20.72 -15.40
C TRP A 18 0.89 21.20 -14.07
N VAL A 19 0.43 22.46 -13.99
CA VAL A 19 -0.23 23.02 -12.80
C VAL A 19 -1.49 22.22 -12.45
N LYS A 20 -2.37 21.95 -13.43
CA LYS A 20 -3.59 21.13 -13.21
C LYS A 20 -3.25 19.73 -12.71
N MET A 21 -2.18 19.13 -13.22
CA MET A 21 -1.73 17.82 -12.75
C MET A 21 -1.22 17.88 -11.32
N CYS A 22 -0.46 18.92 -10.97
CA CYS A 22 0.03 19.17 -9.61
C CYS A 22 -1.12 19.36 -8.62
N GLU A 23 -2.14 20.14 -8.97
CA GLU A 23 -3.34 20.35 -8.16
C GLU A 23 -4.10 19.04 -7.91
N LYS A 24 -4.32 18.25 -8.97
CA LYS A 24 -5.00 16.95 -8.86
C LYS A 24 -4.26 15.98 -7.94
N ARG A 25 -2.92 16.02 -7.96
CA ARG A 25 -2.04 15.13 -7.17
C ARG A 25 -1.67 15.69 -5.79
N GLY A 26 -1.94 16.97 -5.53
CA GLY A 26 -1.51 17.66 -4.31
C GLY A 26 0.01 17.81 -4.17
N ILE A 27 0.74 17.94 -5.29
CA ILE A 27 2.21 18.07 -5.32
C ILE A 27 2.62 19.44 -5.87
N SER A 28 3.88 19.84 -5.66
CA SER A 28 4.41 21.07 -6.27
C SER A 28 4.96 20.83 -7.69
N LEU A 29 5.05 21.89 -8.49
CA LEU A 29 5.76 21.87 -9.77
C LEU A 29 7.22 21.44 -9.63
N THR A 30 7.88 21.83 -8.54
CA THR A 30 9.25 21.42 -8.24
C THR A 30 9.32 19.91 -8.00
N ASP A 31 8.42 19.36 -7.20
CA ASP A 31 8.36 17.91 -6.95
C ASP A 31 8.11 17.16 -8.25
N LEU A 32 7.17 17.62 -9.07
CA LEU A 32 6.87 17.03 -10.37
C LEU A 32 8.11 17.00 -11.28
N VAL A 33 8.81 18.13 -11.43
CA VAL A 33 9.97 18.21 -12.33
C VAL A 33 11.12 17.35 -11.81
N ILE A 34 11.46 17.44 -10.52
CA ILE A 34 12.56 16.68 -9.93
C ILE A 34 12.28 15.18 -10.02
N SER A 35 11.11 14.73 -9.57
CA SER A 35 10.73 13.30 -9.64
C SER A 35 10.74 12.78 -11.07
N SER A 36 10.22 13.54 -12.04
CA SER A 36 10.19 13.13 -13.44
C SER A 36 11.59 13.04 -14.06
N VAL A 37 12.48 13.98 -13.73
CA VAL A 37 13.87 13.99 -14.23
C VAL A 37 14.72 12.91 -13.57
N GLU A 38 14.56 12.71 -12.26
CA GLU A 38 15.32 11.70 -11.51
C GLU A 38 14.73 10.29 -11.64
N GLY A 39 13.64 10.13 -12.39
CA GLY A 39 12.91 8.87 -12.51
C GLY A 39 12.32 8.39 -11.18
N LYS A 40 12.21 9.28 -10.18
CA LYS A 40 11.77 8.93 -8.83
C LYS A 40 10.26 8.88 -8.71
N MET A 41 9.78 7.94 -7.90
CA MET A 41 8.37 7.93 -7.50
C MET A 41 7.98 9.25 -6.84
N MET A 42 6.82 9.78 -7.21
CA MET A 42 6.33 11.04 -6.66
C MET A 42 5.91 10.87 -5.20
N LYS A 43 5.93 11.98 -4.44
CA LYS A 43 5.66 11.98 -3.00
C LYS A 43 4.22 11.51 -2.67
N ASP A 44 3.25 11.87 -3.51
CA ASP A 44 1.86 11.44 -3.41
C ASP A 44 1.69 9.93 -3.63
N GLU A 45 2.40 9.37 -4.61
CA GLU A 45 2.41 7.93 -4.89
C GLU A 45 2.98 7.14 -3.70
N LYS A 46 4.10 7.62 -3.13
CA LYS A 46 4.68 7.04 -1.91
C LYS A 46 3.73 7.10 -0.72
N LEU A 47 3.03 8.23 -0.54
CA LEU A 47 2.04 8.40 0.53
C LEU A 47 0.83 7.46 0.34
N GLY A 48 0.37 7.29 -0.91
CA GLY A 48 -0.69 6.35 -1.25
C GLY A 48 -0.33 4.90 -0.90
N LEU A 49 0.90 4.49 -1.25
CA LEU A 49 1.42 3.17 -0.88
C LEU A 49 1.49 2.97 0.64
N MET A 50 2.00 3.95 1.39
CA MET A 50 2.07 3.85 2.86
C MET A 50 0.68 3.71 3.49
N LYS A 51 -0.29 4.54 3.08
CA LYS A 51 -1.68 4.43 3.56
C LYS A 51 -2.29 3.08 3.22
N PHE A 52 -1.99 2.53 2.05
CA PHE A 52 -2.45 1.21 1.66
C PHE A 52 -1.87 0.12 2.57
N ILE A 53 -0.57 0.16 2.87
CA ILE A 53 0.09 -0.77 3.81
C ILE A 53 -0.55 -0.67 5.21
N GLU A 54 -0.73 0.55 5.74
CA GLU A 54 -1.37 0.77 7.04
C GLU A 54 -2.81 0.22 7.10
N LEU A 55 -3.60 0.42 6.04
CA LEU A 55 -4.95 -0.15 5.95
C LEU A 55 -4.91 -1.68 5.98
N GLN A 56 -3.99 -2.31 5.25
CA GLN A 56 -3.85 -3.76 5.23
C GLN A 56 -3.49 -4.31 6.62
N ASP A 57 -2.56 -3.67 7.34
CA ASP A 57 -2.21 -4.09 8.71
C ASP A 57 -3.43 -4.04 9.65
N ASN A 58 -4.24 -2.99 9.54
CA ASN A 58 -5.49 -2.89 10.30
C ASN A 58 -6.48 -4.02 9.98
N TYR A 59 -6.58 -4.47 8.73
CA TYR A 59 -7.41 -5.62 8.37
C TYR A 59 -6.86 -6.93 8.95
N PHE A 60 -5.54 -7.14 8.93
CA PHE A 60 -4.93 -8.35 9.51
C PHE A 60 -5.08 -8.41 11.03
N LEU A 61 -5.04 -7.28 11.74
CA LEU A 61 -5.36 -7.23 13.17
C LEU A 61 -6.79 -7.71 13.46
N LYS A 62 -7.77 -7.37 12.61
CA LYS A 62 -9.15 -7.87 12.76
C LYS A 62 -9.23 -9.37 12.53
N VAL A 63 -8.51 -9.89 11.54
CA VAL A 63 -8.42 -11.35 11.30
C VAL A 63 -7.81 -12.06 12.51
N GLN A 64 -6.71 -11.55 13.06
CA GLN A 64 -6.07 -12.10 14.26
C GLN A 64 -7.02 -12.11 15.47
N ASN A 65 -7.77 -11.02 15.67
CA ASN A 65 -8.78 -10.95 16.73
C ASN A 65 -9.86 -12.01 16.56
N ASN A 66 -10.36 -12.22 15.34
CA ASN A 66 -11.37 -13.24 15.07
C ASN A 66 -10.82 -14.67 15.33
N ILE A 67 -9.57 -14.95 14.94
CA ILE A 67 -8.90 -16.22 15.21
C ILE A 67 -8.81 -16.47 16.73
N ASN A 68 -8.39 -15.46 17.48
CA ASN A 68 -8.31 -15.55 18.95
C ASN A 68 -9.67 -15.76 19.60
N GLN A 69 -10.72 -15.11 19.10
CA GLN A 69 -12.09 -15.31 19.58
C GLN A 69 -12.58 -16.74 19.30
N PHE A 70 -12.31 -17.26 18.09
CA PHE A 70 -12.64 -18.65 17.75
C PHE A 70 -11.90 -19.65 18.66
N ALA A 71 -10.60 -19.45 18.90
CA ALA A 71 -9.83 -20.29 19.81
C ALA A 71 -10.38 -20.26 21.24
N LYS A 72 -10.74 -19.07 21.76
CA LYS A 72 -11.39 -18.94 23.07
C LYS A 72 -12.73 -19.67 23.09
N TYR A 73 -13.58 -19.48 22.08
CA TYR A 73 -14.86 -20.17 21.96
C TYR A 73 -14.66 -21.69 21.98
N ALA A 74 -13.69 -22.19 21.23
CA ALA A 74 -13.37 -23.61 21.15
C ALA A 74 -12.85 -24.20 22.46
N ASN A 75 -12.00 -23.46 23.17
CA ASN A 75 -11.48 -23.90 24.46
C ASN A 75 -12.55 -23.85 25.57
N THR A 76 -13.51 -22.92 25.49
CA THR A 76 -14.54 -22.74 26.53
C THR A 76 -15.70 -23.71 26.36
N ARG A 77 -16.08 -24.01 25.11
CA ARG A 77 -17.07 -25.05 24.81
C ARG A 77 -16.33 -26.28 24.31
N GLN A 78 -16.11 -27.28 25.17
CA GLN A 78 -15.52 -28.61 24.86
C GLN A 78 -16.16 -29.35 23.65
N LYS A 79 -17.14 -28.77 22.96
CA LYS A 79 -17.80 -29.29 21.75
C LYS A 79 -17.88 -28.20 20.69
N VAL A 80 -16.76 -27.89 20.04
CA VAL A 80 -16.84 -27.33 18.67
C VAL A 80 -17.02 -28.49 17.73
N GLY A 81 -18.02 -28.40 16.85
CA GLY A 81 -18.26 -29.44 15.87
C GLY A 81 -17.05 -29.59 14.96
N GLU A 82 -16.69 -30.82 14.63
CA GLU A 82 -15.59 -31.11 13.71
C GLU A 82 -15.76 -30.40 12.35
N ALA A 83 -17.02 -30.17 11.93
CA ALA A 83 -17.37 -29.40 10.75
C ALA A 83 -16.97 -27.91 10.86
N ASP A 84 -17.19 -27.27 12.02
CA ASP A 84 -16.84 -25.87 12.25
C ASP A 84 -15.32 -25.67 12.25
N VAL A 85 -14.58 -26.61 12.86
CA VAL A 85 -13.10 -26.60 12.84
C VAL A 85 -12.57 -26.78 11.42
N ARG A 86 -13.18 -27.67 10.63
CA ARG A 86 -12.80 -27.86 9.21
C ARG A 86 -13.03 -26.61 8.38
N GLU A 87 -14.19 -25.97 8.51
CA GLU A 87 -14.47 -24.74 7.75
C GLU A 87 -13.57 -23.59 8.19
N PHE A 88 -13.30 -23.44 9.50
CA PHE A 88 -12.36 -22.45 10.02
C PHE A 88 -10.94 -22.66 9.47
N ASN A 89 -10.43 -23.89 9.47
CA ASN A 89 -9.12 -24.22 8.93
C ASN A 89 -9.03 -23.96 7.41
N LYS A 90 -10.12 -24.19 6.67
CA LYS A 90 -10.21 -23.87 5.25
C LYS A 90 -10.13 -22.36 5.00
N LEU A 91 -10.86 -21.56 5.78
CA LEU A 91 -10.79 -20.10 5.70
C LEU A 91 -9.40 -19.57 6.08
N LEU A 92 -8.78 -20.12 7.14
CA LEU A 92 -7.40 -19.81 7.53
C LEU A 92 -6.41 -20.07 6.39
N LYS A 93 -6.53 -21.22 5.73
CA LYS A 93 -5.68 -21.57 4.59
C LYS A 93 -5.86 -20.60 3.42
N GLN A 94 -7.09 -20.15 3.15
CA GLN A 94 -7.34 -19.11 2.15
C GLN A 94 -6.70 -17.77 2.54
N VAL A 95 -6.81 -17.36 3.79
CA VAL A 95 -6.16 -16.14 4.30
C VAL A 95 -4.64 -16.23 4.16
N GLN A 96 -4.03 -17.37 4.46
CA GLN A 96 -2.60 -17.58 4.30
C GLN A 96 -2.17 -17.41 2.83
N ILE A 97 -2.87 -18.05 1.89
CA ILE A 97 -2.59 -17.93 0.45
C ILE A 97 -2.70 -16.48 -0.02
N LEU A 98 -3.72 -15.76 0.45
CA LEU A 98 -3.91 -14.34 0.12
C LEU A 98 -2.79 -13.47 0.68
N LYS A 99 -2.32 -13.75 1.91
CA LYS A 99 -1.18 -13.04 2.51
C LYS A 99 0.10 -13.28 1.72
N GLU A 100 0.38 -14.51 1.30
CA GLU A 100 1.57 -14.83 0.50
C GLU A 100 1.53 -14.12 -0.87
N LYS A 101 0.37 -14.09 -1.54
CA LYS A 101 0.20 -13.32 -2.78
C LYS A 101 0.43 -11.83 -2.55
N GLN A 102 -0.11 -11.28 -1.47
CA GLN A 102 0.09 -9.89 -1.11
C GLN A 102 1.56 -9.56 -0.84
N ASN A 103 2.27 -10.39 -0.08
CA ASN A 103 3.69 -10.17 0.23
C ASN A 103 4.54 -10.17 -1.06
N ARG A 104 4.26 -11.07 -2.01
CA ARG A 104 4.93 -11.06 -3.32
C ARG A 104 4.69 -9.76 -4.08
N MET A 105 3.45 -9.26 -4.11
CA MET A 105 3.16 -7.96 -4.74
C MET A 105 3.90 -6.83 -4.03
N PHE A 106 4.02 -6.85 -2.70
CA PHE A 106 4.81 -5.86 -1.98
C PHE A 106 6.29 -5.96 -2.31
N GLU A 107 6.87 -7.15 -2.37
CA GLU A 107 8.27 -7.35 -2.78
C GLU A 107 8.52 -6.85 -4.22
N GLU A 108 7.60 -7.11 -5.15
CA GLU A 108 7.66 -6.58 -6.52
C GLU A 108 7.62 -5.04 -6.52
N ILE A 109 6.70 -4.45 -5.76
CA ILE A 109 6.63 -2.98 -5.59
C ILE A 109 7.95 -2.47 -5.01
N PHE A 110 8.45 -3.05 -3.92
CA PHE A 110 9.71 -2.65 -3.31
C PHE A 110 10.89 -2.77 -4.27
N ASN A 111 10.96 -3.82 -5.07
CA ASN A 111 12.02 -3.99 -6.07
C ASN A 111 11.93 -2.97 -7.21
N LEU A 112 10.72 -2.62 -7.65
CA LEU A 112 10.50 -1.54 -8.61
C LEU A 112 10.89 -0.18 -8.03
N LEU A 113 10.64 0.04 -6.73
CA LEU A 113 11.03 1.24 -5.99
C LEU A 113 12.54 1.32 -5.72
N ALA A 114 13.19 0.18 -5.48
CA ALA A 114 14.59 0.09 -5.08
C ALA A 114 15.56 0.08 -6.27
N LYS A 115 15.08 -0.19 -7.49
CA LYS A 115 15.88 -0.12 -8.74
C LYS A 115 16.14 1.32 -9.22
N GLN A 116 16.17 2.29 -8.31
CA GLN A 116 16.41 3.71 -8.59
C GLN A 116 17.68 4.21 -7.90
#